data_AF-A0A329LA28-F1
#
_entry.id   AF-A0A329LA28-F1
#
_cell.length_a   1.000
_cell.length_b   1.000
_cell.length_c   1.000
_cell.angle_alpha   90.00
_cell.angle_beta   90.00
_cell.angle_gamma   90.00
#
_symmetry.space_group_name_H-M   'P 1'
#
loop_
_entity.id
_entity.type
_entity.pdbx_description
1 polymer ?
#
loop_
_entity_poly.entity_id
_entity_poly.type
_entity_poly.pdbx_seq_one_letter_code
_entity_poly.pdbx_strand_id
1 'polypeptide(L)'
;MKMLIDNAIDSLKTIYYFMIIAYVFMSWLPNVRESFVGEWLGKLVEPYLKPFRKIIPPIGGMLDISPIVALIALEFVAEGIKAVLGLILSPFGL
;
A
#
# COMPACT_ATOMS: atom_id res chain seq x y z
N MET A 1 -17.06 -7.50 17.86
CA MET A 1 -17.00 -6.51 16.77
C MET A 1 -15.56 -6.33 16.30
N LYS A 2 -14.61 -6.25 17.23
CA LYS A 2 -13.16 -6.22 16.99
C LYS A 2 -12.63 -7.16 15.90
N MET A 3 -12.94 -8.46 15.95
CA MET A 3 -12.46 -9.43 14.95
C MET A 3 -12.89 -9.06 13.51
N LEU A 4 -14.10 -8.52 13.33
CA LEU A 4 -14.57 -8.09 12.01
C LEU A 4 -13.80 -6.86 11.51
N ILE A 5 -13.49 -5.92 12.41
CA ILE A 5 -12.71 -4.71 12.10
C ILE A 5 -11.27 -5.11 11.72
N ASP A 6 -10.63 -5.97 12.51
CA ASP A 6 -9.26 -6.43 12.24
C ASP A 6 -9.18 -7.14 10.88
N ASN A 7 -10.14 -8.03 10.59
CA ASN A 7 -10.24 -8.72 9.29
C ASN A 7 -10.46 -7.75 8.11
N ALA A 8 -11.27 -6.70 8.32
CA ALA A 8 -11.50 -5.69 7.28
C ALA A 8 -10.22 -4.89 6.99
N ILE A 9 -9.48 -4.51 8.03
CA ILE A 9 -8.17 -3.83 7.88
C ILE A 9 -7.19 -4.74 7.15
N ASP A 10 -7.11 -6.01 7.52
CA ASP A 10 -6.21 -6.97 6.86
C ASP A 10 -6.57 -7.20 5.40
N SER A 11 -7.87 -7.25 5.08
CA SER A 11 -8.36 -7.38 3.72
C SER A 11 -7.99 -6.16 2.86
N LEU A 12 -8.24 -4.95 3.38
CA LEU A 12 -7.89 -3.70 2.69
C LEU A 12 -6.37 -3.56 2.50
N LYS A 13 -5.59 -3.87 3.54
CA LYS A 13 -4.12 -3.91 3.47
C LYS A 13 -3.65 -4.86 2.39
N THR A 14 -4.19 -6.08 2.36
CA THR A 14 -3.81 -7.12 1.39
C THR A 14 -4.15 -6.70 -0.04
N ILE A 15 -5.34 -6.14 -0.26
CA ILE A 15 -5.73 -5.60 -1.57
C ILE A 15 -4.74 -4.52 -2.00
N TYR A 16 -4.43 -3.57 -1.12
CA TYR A 16 -3.52 -2.47 -1.45
C TYR A 16 -2.07 -2.94 -1.66
N TYR A 17 -1.61 -3.92 -0.89
CA TYR A 17 -0.33 -4.59 -1.09
C TYR A 17 -0.22 -5.14 -2.51
N PHE A 18 -1.21 -5.90 -2.96
CA PHE A 18 -1.21 -6.46 -4.31
C PHE A 18 -1.38 -5.40 -5.40
N MET A 19 -2.11 -4.31 -5.14
CA MET A 19 -2.17 -3.16 -6.06
C MET A 19 -0.79 -2.53 -6.26
N ILE A 20 -0.02 -2.33 -5.18
CA ILE A 20 1.36 -1.82 -5.26
C ILE A 20 2.23 -2.79 -6.07
N ILE A 21 2.19 -4.08 -5.74
CA ILE A 21 2.97 -5.11 -6.44
C ILE A 21 2.64 -5.13 -7.94
N ALA A 22 1.35 -5.18 -8.29
CA ALA A 22 0.90 -5.16 -9.68
C ALA A 22 1.39 -3.89 -10.39
N TYR A 23 1.24 -2.72 -9.77
CA TYR A 23 1.69 -1.45 -10.34
C TYR A 23 3.20 -1.42 -10.61
N VAL A 24 4.00 -1.94 -9.68
CA VAL A 24 5.46 -2.02 -9.83
C VAL A 24 5.83 -2.93 -10.99
N PHE A 25 5.24 -4.11 -11.10
CA PHE A 25 5.49 -5.01 -12.24
C PHE A 25 5.02 -4.41 -13.57
N MET A 26 3.87 -3.73 -13.59
CA MET A 26 3.39 -3.00 -14.78
C MET A 26 4.38 -1.91 -15.20
N SER A 27 5.09 -1.28 -14.26
CA SER A 27 6.06 -0.23 -14.58
C SER A 27 7.25 -0.72 -15.42
N TRP A 28 7.51 -2.02 -15.44
CA TRP A 28 8.54 -2.65 -16.28
C TRP A 28 8.06 -2.91 -17.71
N LEU A 29 6.74 -2.83 -17.94
CA LEU A 29 6.10 -3.05 -19.23
C LEU A 29 5.31 -1.79 -19.63
N PRO A 30 5.91 -0.80 -20.31
CA PRO A 30 5.30 0.50 -20.59
C PRO A 30 3.89 0.42 -21.19
N ASN A 31 3.69 -0.46 -22.18
CA ASN A 31 2.38 -0.66 -22.81
C ASN A 31 1.29 -1.11 -21.83
N VAL A 32 1.65 -1.86 -20.78
CA VAL A 32 0.70 -2.30 -19.74
C VAL A 32 0.43 -1.17 -18.74
N ARG A 33 1.46 -0.42 -18.37
CA ARG A 33 1.33 0.77 -17.50
C ARG A 33 0.42 1.83 -18.11
N GLU A 34 0.51 2.03 -19.42
CA GLU A 34 -0.29 3.01 -20.19
C GLU A 34 -1.70 2.51 -20.54
N SER A 35 -2.04 1.26 -20.19
CA SER A 35 -3.40 0.76 -20.35
C SER A 35 -4.37 1.47 -19.39
N PHE A 36 -5.67 1.43 -19.69
CA PHE A 36 -6.72 1.97 -18.81
C PHE A 36 -6.61 1.44 -17.36
N VAL A 37 -6.31 0.15 -17.19
CA VAL A 37 -6.13 -0.46 -15.87
C VAL A 37 -4.85 0.02 -15.19
N GLY A 38 -3.75 0.15 -15.94
CA GLY A 38 -2.48 0.66 -15.43
C GLY A 38 -2.54 2.10 -14.97
N GLU A 39 -3.21 2.97 -15.73
CA GLU A 39 -3.46 4.37 -15.34
C GLU A 39 -4.33 4.46 -14.09
N TRP A 40 -5.39 3.64 -14.01
CA TRP A 40 -6.30 3.64 -12.88
C TRP A 40 -5.60 3.15 -11.59
N LEU A 41 -4.82 2.07 -11.68
CA LEU A 41 -3.96 1.62 -10.59
C LEU A 41 -2.95 2.69 -10.18
N GLY A 42 -2.34 3.36 -11.15
CA GLY A 42 -1.42 4.47 -10.91
C GLY A 42 -2.05 5.59 -10.09
N LYS A 43 -3.28 6.00 -10.38
CA LYS A 43 -3.99 7.04 -9.60
C LYS A 43 -4.18 6.66 -8.13
N LEU A 44 -4.30 5.37 -7.82
CA LEU A 44 -4.50 4.87 -6.45
C LEU A 44 -3.18 4.62 -5.70
N VAL A 45 -2.13 4.22 -6.41
CA VAL A 45 -0.86 3.78 -5.83
C VAL A 45 0.20 4.90 -5.81
N GLU A 46 0.27 5.73 -6.84
CA GLU A 46 1.28 6.80 -6.96
C GLU A 46 1.28 7.81 -5.80
N PRO A 47 0.13 8.29 -5.30
CA PRO A 47 0.12 9.22 -4.15
C PRO A 47 0.83 8.64 -2.92
N TYR A 48 0.74 7.33 -2.72
CA TYR A 48 1.39 6.63 -1.62
C TYR A 48 2.87 6.35 -1.91
N LEU A 49 3.24 5.92 -3.12
CA LEU A 49 4.65 5.62 -3.47
C LEU A 49 5.52 6.87 -3.63
N LYS A 50 4.94 8.00 -4.07
CA LYS A 50 5.68 9.23 -4.38
C LYS A 50 6.54 9.76 -3.23
N PRO A 51 6.06 9.81 -1.96
CA PRO A 51 6.91 10.13 -0.81
C PRO A 51 8.12 9.21 -0.64
N PHE A 52 7.96 7.90 -0.82
CA PHE A 52 9.06 6.94 -0.69
C PHE A 52 10.09 7.11 -1.81
N ARG A 53 9.66 7.38 -3.04
CA ARG A 53 10.56 7.69 -4.18
C ARG A 53 11.35 8.97 -4.00
N LYS A 54 10.84 9.94 -3.23
CA LYS A 54 11.60 11.15 -2.90
C LYS A 54 12.76 10.85 -1.96
N ILE A 55 12.61 9.85 -1.08
CA ILE A 55 13.63 9.45 -0.11
C ILE A 55 14.60 8.46 -0.75
N ILE A 56 14.09 7.51 -1.53
CA ILE A 56 14.85 6.44 -2.19
C ILE A 56 14.52 6.48 -3.70
N PRO A 57 15.22 7.34 -4.47
CA PRO A 57 14.96 7.46 -5.90
C PRO A 57 15.38 6.18 -6.65
N PRO A 58 14.78 5.91 -7.84
CA PRO A 58 15.13 4.75 -8.65
C PRO A 58 16.60 4.73 -9.07
N ILE A 59 17.23 3.56 -8.99
CA ILE A 59 18.62 3.35 -9.42
C ILE A 59 18.62 3.13 -10.94
N GLY A 60 19.41 3.94 -11.67
CA GLY A 60 19.51 3.85 -13.13
C GLY A 60 18.20 4.16 -13.87
N GLY A 61 17.24 4.81 -13.22
CA GLY A 61 15.95 5.21 -13.80
C GLY A 61 14.90 4.12 -13.94
N MET A 62 15.24 2.84 -13.72
CA MET A 62 14.32 1.71 -13.88
C MET A 62 14.17 0.86 -12.60
N LEU A 63 15.23 0.72 -11.80
CA LEU A 63 15.18 -0.12 -10.61
C LEU A 63 14.65 0.68 -9.42
N ASP A 64 13.34 0.59 -9.19
CA ASP A 64 12.66 1.25 -8.09
C ASP A 64 12.52 0.31 -6.88
N ILE A 65 13.37 0.51 -5.87
CA ILE A 65 13.33 -0.24 -4.60
C ILE A 65 12.41 0.40 -3.55
N SER A 66 11.94 1.63 -3.79
CA SER A 66 11.05 2.34 -2.86
C SER A 66 9.75 1.60 -2.52
N PRO A 67 9.15 0.76 -3.40
CA PRO A 67 7.96 0.00 -3.05
C PRO A 67 8.20 -0.98 -1.90
N ILE A 68 9.42 -1.52 -1.75
CA ILE A 68 9.73 -2.45 -0.66
C ILE A 68 9.57 -1.73 0.69
N VAL A 69 10.15 -0.53 0.80
CA VAL A 69 10.04 0.30 2.00
C VAL A 69 8.60 0.77 2.21
N ALA A 70 7.88 1.10 1.13
CA ALA A 70 6.48 1.46 1.19
C ALA A 70 5.62 0.29 1.73
N LEU A 71 5.86 -0.94 1.28
CA LEU A 71 5.13 -2.12 1.77
C LEU A 71 5.42 -2.40 3.25
N ILE A 72 6.66 -2.23 3.70
CA ILE A 72 6.99 -2.33 5.12
C ILE A 72 6.23 -1.26 5.92
N ALA A 73 6.20 -0.02 5.43
CA ALA A 73 5.43 1.05 6.07
C ALA A 73 3.92 0.75 6.10
N LEU A 74 3.38 0.13 5.06
CA LEU A 74 1.98 -0.28 4.97
C LEU A 74 1.61 -1.27 6.08
N GLU A 75 2.49 -2.23 6.39
CA GLU A 75 2.31 -3.16 7.51
C GLU A 75 2.23 -2.41 8.85
N PHE A 76 3.16 -1.49 9.10
CA PHE A 76 3.14 -0.69 10.33
C PHE A 76 1.90 0.20 10.43
N VAL A 77 1.43 0.76 9.31
CA VAL A 77 0.20 1.55 9.28
C VAL A 77 -1.00 0.69 9.65
N ALA A 78 -1.13 -0.51 9.06
CA ALA A 78 -2.25 -1.39 9.35
C ALA A 78 -2.26 -1.84 10.82
N GLU A 79 -1.12 -2.26 11.36
CA GLU A 79 -1.00 -2.64 12.77
C GLU A 79 -1.21 -1.45 13.71
N GLY A 80 -0.72 -0.26 13.34
CA GLY A 80 -0.97 0.98 14.08
C GLY A 80 -2.46 1.35 14.13
N ILE A 81 -3.19 1.19 13.02
CA ILE A 81 -4.64 1.42 12.99
C ILE A 81 -5.35 0.43 13.92
N LYS A 82 -5.03 -0.87 13.86
CA LYS A 82 -5.61 -1.88 14.76
C LYS A 82 -5.33 -1.56 16.23
N ALA A 83 -4.11 -1.12 16.55
CA ALA A 83 -3.72 -0.75 17.90
C ALA A 83 -4.53 0.47 18.42
N VAL A 84 -4.63 1.54 17.63
CA VAL A 84 -5.39 2.74 18.00
C VAL A 84 -6.88 2.43 18.15
N LEU A 85 -7.46 1.69 17.21
CA LEU A 85 -8.87 1.27 17.31
C LEU A 85 -9.10 0.35 18.51
N GLY A 86 -8.16 -0.56 18.79
CA GLY A 86 -8.21 -1.40 19.99
C GLY A 86 -8.22 -0.58 21.27
N LEU A 87 -7.35 0.44 21.37
CA LEU A 87 -7.32 1.35 22.53
C LEU A 87 -8.64 2.11 22.68
N ILE A 88 -9.23 2.60 21.58
CA ILE A 88 -10.47 3.37 21.60
C ILE A 88 -11.69 2.49 21.90
N LEU A 89 -11.75 1.27 21.36
CA LEU A 89 -12.91 0.39 21.43
C LEU A 89 -12.92 -0.49 22.68
N SER A 90 -11.75 -0.81 23.24
CA SER A 90 -11.63 -1.66 24.43
C SER A 90 -12.46 -1.21 25.66
N PRO A 91 -12.60 0.10 25.98
CA PRO A 91 -13.42 0.53 27.12
C PRO A 91 -14.91 0.26 26.94
N PHE A 92 -15.36 0.07 25.70
CA PHE A 92 -16.75 -0.20 25.35
C PHE A 92 -17.05 -1.70 25.21
N GLY A 93 -16.05 -2.57 25.42
CA GLY A 93 -16.19 -4.02 25.24
C GLY A 93 -16.44 -4.45 23.79
N LEU A 94 -16.03 -3.64 22.81
CA LEU A 94 -16.27 -3.82 21.37
C LEU A 94 -15.12 -4.50 20.63
#